data_AF-A0A536M159-F1
#
_entry.id   AF-A0A536M159-F1
#
_cell.length_a   1.000
_cell.length_b   1.000
_cell.length_c   1.000
_cell.angle_alpha   90.00
_cell.angle_beta   90.00
_cell.angle_gamma   90.00
#
_symmetry.space_group_name_H-M   'P 1'
#
loop_
_entity.id
_entity.type
_entity.pdbx_description
1 polymer ?
#
loop_
_entity_poly.entity_id
_entity_poly.type
_entity_poly.pdbx_seq_one_letter_code
_entity_poly.pdbx_strand_id
1 'polypeptide(L)'
;MGWSILKLEPATALSAQLMGATVIQAATLAGLPVSTTHVITGAVIGVGASRKLSAVRWGLGANIIAAWFVTIPASALIAWVAFAILHTAGLRG
;
A
#
# COMPACT_ATOMS: atom_id res chain seq x y z
N MET A 1 -7.73 2.02 -7.99
CA MET A 1 -7.00 2.70 -6.89
C MET A 1 -6.35 4.02 -7.35
N GLY A 2 -5.46 4.05 -8.35
CA GLY A 2 -4.75 5.30 -8.72
C GLY A 2 -5.61 6.44 -9.28
N TRP A 3 -6.74 6.13 -9.94
CA TRP A 3 -7.61 7.11 -10.61
C TRP A 3 -8.30 8.09 -9.66
N SER A 4 -8.43 7.73 -8.38
CA SER A 4 -9.05 8.59 -7.36
C SER A 4 -8.05 9.55 -6.72
N ILE A 5 -6.75 9.26 -6.79
CA ILE A 5 -5.66 10.06 -6.19
C ILE A 5 -5.11 11.08 -7.19
N LEU A 6 -5.04 10.68 -8.47
CA LEU A 6 -4.56 11.48 -9.59
C LEU A 6 -5.39 11.16 -10.84
N LYS A 7 -5.69 12.17 -11.68
CA LYS A 7 -6.24 11.92 -13.01
C LYS A 7 -5.14 11.34 -13.90
N LEU A 8 -5.17 10.02 -14.07
CA LEU A 8 -4.13 9.29 -14.79
C LEU A 8 -4.35 9.40 -16.30
N GLU A 9 -3.40 10.02 -16.99
CA GLU A 9 -3.22 9.86 -18.44
C GLU A 9 -2.44 8.55 -18.72
N PRO A 10 -2.65 7.89 -19.88
CA PRO A 10 -2.01 6.61 -20.19
C PRO A 10 -0.48 6.63 -20.04
N ALA A 11 0.18 7.69 -20.49
CA ALA A 11 1.63 7.84 -20.36
C ALA A 11 2.09 7.90 -18.89
N THR A 12 1.38 8.68 -18.06
CA THR A 12 1.64 8.83 -16.62
C THR A 12 1.39 7.52 -15.86
N ALA A 13 0.34 6.78 -16.26
CA ALA A 13 0.04 5.47 -15.69
C ALA A 13 1.11 4.43 -16.05
N LEU A 14 1.64 4.46 -17.28
CA LEU A 14 2.76 3.61 -17.68
C LEU A 14 4.01 3.94 -16.85
N SER A 15 4.36 5.22 -16.71
CA SER A 15 5.50 5.64 -15.88
C SER A 15 5.36 5.16 -14.43
N ALA A 16 4.18 5.28 -13.83
CA ALA A 16 3.94 4.80 -12.47
C ALA A 16 4.08 3.27 -12.36
N GLN A 17 3.62 2.52 -13.35
CA GLN A 17 3.76 1.06 -13.38
C GLN A 17 5.22 0.62 -13.58
N LEU A 18 5.96 1.28 -14.46
CA LEU A 18 7.39 0.98 -14.66
C LEU A 18 8.19 1.26 -13.39
N MET A 19 7.97 2.43 -12.77
CA MET A 19 8.61 2.75 -11.49
C MET A 19 8.27 1.72 -10.42
N GLY A 20 7.00 1.35 -10.29
CA GLY A 20 6.57 0.34 -9.34
C GLY A 20 7.18 -1.03 -9.60
N ALA A 21 7.22 -1.47 -10.86
CA ALA A 21 7.84 -2.74 -11.27
C ALA A 21 9.35 -2.74 -10.99
N THR A 22 10.06 -1.65 -11.28
CA THR A 22 11.49 -1.52 -10.97
C THR A 22 11.75 -1.63 -9.47
N VAL A 23 10.98 -0.92 -8.64
CA VAL A 23 11.15 -0.95 -7.18
C VAL A 23 10.83 -2.34 -6.62
N ILE A 24 9.72 -2.95 -7.06
CA ILE A 24 9.34 -4.31 -6.64
C ILE A 24 10.42 -5.30 -7.07
N GLN A 25 10.90 -5.24 -8.31
CA GLN A 25 11.92 -6.15 -8.81
C GLN A 25 13.25 -5.99 -8.05
N ALA A 26 13.66 -4.76 -7.77
CA ALA A 26 14.85 -4.47 -6.97
C ALA A 26 14.74 -5.05 -5.55
N ALA A 27 13.58 -4.86 -4.89
CA ALA A 27 13.33 -5.43 -3.57
C ALA A 27 13.34 -6.97 -3.58
N THR A 28 12.72 -7.57 -4.60
CA THR A 28 12.72 -9.03 -4.79
C THR A 28 14.14 -9.58 -4.98
N LEU A 29 14.97 -8.92 -5.79
CA LEU A 29 16.37 -9.32 -5.98
C LEU A 29 17.20 -9.18 -4.69
N ALA A 30 16.84 -8.22 -3.83
CA ALA A 30 17.46 -8.05 -2.51
C ALA A 30 16.86 -8.96 -1.42
N GLY A 31 15.84 -9.78 -1.74
CA GLY A 31 15.16 -10.65 -0.76
C GLY A 31 14.33 -9.90 0.29
N LEU A 32 13.98 -8.64 0.05
CA LEU A 32 13.24 -7.81 0.99
C LEU A 32 11.73 -7.96 0.81
N PRO A 33 10.96 -8.31 1.86
CA PRO A 33 9.51 -8.33 1.79
C PRO A 33 8.99 -6.89 1.69
N VAL A 34 8.31 -6.57 0.59
CA VAL A 34 7.72 -5.24 0.36
C VAL A 34 6.25 -5.33 0.02
N SER A 35 5.49 -4.32 0.42
CA SER A 35 4.08 -4.20 0.03
C SER A 35 3.96 -3.59 -1.36
N THR A 36 3.45 -4.36 -2.32
CA THR A 36 3.20 -3.88 -3.69
C THR A 36 2.16 -2.75 -3.72
N THR A 37 1.19 -2.75 -2.81
CA THR A 37 0.20 -1.67 -2.67
C THR A 37 0.85 -0.34 -2.25
N HIS A 38 1.79 -0.37 -1.30
CA HIS A 38 2.56 0.82 -0.91
C HIS A 38 3.39 1.35 -2.07
N VAL A 39 4.10 0.46 -2.75
CA VAL A 39 4.97 0.83 -3.86
C VAL A 39 4.18 1.48 -5.00
N ILE A 40 3.10 0.85 -5.46
CA ILE A 40 2.30 1.38 -6.58
C ILE A 40 1.57 2.68 -6.20
N THR A 41 1.03 2.77 -4.98
CA THR A 41 0.37 4.01 -4.51
C THR A 41 1.39 5.16 -4.45
N GLY A 42 2.58 4.90 -3.92
CA GLY A 42 3.69 5.86 -3.88
C GLY A 42 4.14 6.27 -5.28
N ALA A 43 4.25 5.33 -6.22
CA ALA A 43 4.58 5.62 -7.61
C ALA A 43 3.55 6.55 -8.27
N VAL A 44 2.25 6.29 -8.09
CA VAL A 44 1.17 7.15 -8.62
C VAL A 44 1.23 8.56 -8.02
N ILE A 45 1.42 8.67 -6.70
CA ILE A 45 1.56 9.97 -6.03
C ILE A 45 2.81 10.70 -6.54
N GLY A 46 3.94 9.99 -6.67
CA GLY A 46 5.22 10.54 -7.13
C GLY A 46 5.16 11.09 -8.55
N VAL A 47 4.55 10.36 -9.49
CA VAL A 47 4.39 10.84 -10.87
C VAL A 47 3.39 12.01 -10.94
N GLY A 48 2.36 12.05 -10.09
CA GLY A 48 1.49 13.22 -9.98
C GLY A 48 2.23 14.45 -9.45
N ALA A 49 3.01 14.26 -8.39
CA ALA A 49 3.79 15.30 -7.74
C ALA A 49 4.90 15.86 -8.64
N SER A 50 5.50 15.04 -9.50
CA SER A 50 6.56 15.46 -10.43
C SER A 50 6.07 16.42 -11.53
N ARG A 51 4.78 16.38 -11.88
CA ARG A 51 4.17 17.37 -12.78
C ARG A 51 3.76 18.62 -12.01
N LYS A 52 2.94 18.45 -10.96
CA LYS A 52 2.49 19.55 -10.10
C LYS A 52 1.98 18.99 -8.78
N LEU A 53 2.44 19.55 -7.65
CA LEU A 53 1.96 19.15 -6.32
C LEU A 53 0.44 19.26 -6.16
N SER A 54 -0.20 20.26 -6.77
CA SER A 54 -1.65 20.44 -6.70
C SER A 54 -2.45 19.43 -7.54
N ALA A 55 -1.80 18.63 -8.39
CA ALA A 55 -2.48 17.59 -9.17
C ALA A 55 -2.82 16.37 -8.32
N VAL A 56 -2.17 16.21 -7.17
CA VAL A 56 -2.38 15.11 -6.24
C VAL A 56 -3.49 15.48 -5.25
N ARG A 57 -4.47 14.58 -5.07
CA ARG A 57 -5.53 14.73 -4.07
C ARG A 57 -5.03 14.31 -2.68
N TRP A 58 -4.28 15.20 -2.03
CA TRP A 58 -3.61 14.93 -0.74
C TRP A 58 -4.54 14.45 0.37
N GLY A 59 -5.79 14.93 0.44
CA GLY A 59 -6.76 14.43 1.42
C GLY A 59 -7.04 12.94 1.29
N LEU A 60 -7.10 12.42 0.05
CA LEU A 60 -7.23 10.98 -0.17
C LEU A 60 -5.93 10.24 0.16
N GLY A 61 -4.78 10.81 -0.18
CA GLY A 61 -3.48 10.25 0.19
C GLY A 61 -3.32 10.10 1.71
N ALA A 62 -3.75 11.10 2.47
CA ALA A 62 -3.77 11.07 3.94
C ALA A 62 -4.69 9.97 4.47
N ASN A 63 -5.91 9.82 3.91
CA ASN A 63 -6.82 8.75 4.30
C ASN A 63 -6.24 7.35 4.05
N ILE A 64 -5.50 7.18 2.95
CA ILE A 64 -4.83 5.91 2.64
C ILE A 64 -3.76 5.60 3.68
N ILE A 65 -2.92 6.59 4.02
CA ILE A 65 -1.89 6.44 5.05
C ILE A 65 -2.51 6.11 6.41
N ALA A 66 -3.57 6.83 6.80
CA ALA A 66 -4.31 6.55 8.02
C ALA A 66 -4.86 5.11 8.04
N ALA A 67 -5.42 4.64 6.91
CA ALA A 67 -5.89 3.27 6.79
C ALA A 67 -4.77 2.25 7.01
N TRP A 68 -3.57 2.47 6.45
CA TRP A 68 -2.41 1.58 6.66
C TRP A 68 -2.01 1.47 8.14
N PHE A 69 -2.08 2.57 8.88
CA PHE A 69 -1.80 2.55 10.32
C PHE A 69 -2.90 1.88 11.14
N VAL A 70 -4.15 1.94 10.70
CA VAL A 70 -5.29 1.32 11.39
C VAL A 70 -5.40 -0.18 11.10
N THR A 71 -5.05 -0.62 9.89
CA THR A 71 -5.16 -2.04 9.51
C THR A 71 -4.19 -2.93 10.27
N ILE A 72 -2.96 -2.48 10.55
CA ILE A 72 -1.97 -3.25 11.32
C ILE A 72 -2.48 -3.63 12.72
N PRO A 73 -2.88 -2.69 13.60
CA PRO A 73 -3.39 -3.02 14.93
C PRO A 73 -4.71 -3.78 14.86
N ALA A 74 -5.59 -3.47 13.90
CA ALA A 74 -6.82 -4.22 13.72
C ALA A 74 -6.55 -5.70 13.39
N SER A 75 -5.64 -5.98 12.45
CA SER A 75 -5.23 -7.34 12.12
C SER A 75 -4.56 -8.05 13.30
N ALA A 76 -3.70 -7.35 14.05
CA ALA A 76 -3.08 -7.90 15.24
C ALA A 76 -4.11 -8.28 16.32
N LEU A 77 -5.10 -7.42 16.55
CA LEU A 77 -6.19 -7.66 17.50
C LEU A 77 -7.03 -8.87 17.10
N ILE A 78 -7.42 -8.95 15.82
CA ILE A 78 -8.20 -10.09 15.30
C ILE A 78 -7.41 -11.39 15.45
N ALA A 79 -6.12 -11.40 15.10
CA ALA A 79 -5.26 -12.57 15.26
C ALA A 79 -5.15 -13.00 16.73
N TRP A 80 -5.01 -12.04 17.65
CA TRP A 80 -4.97 -12.32 19.09
C TRP A 80 -6.28 -12.93 19.60
N VAL A 81 -7.44 -12.37 19.22
CA VAL A 81 -8.74 -12.92 19.61
C VAL A 81 -8.92 -14.34 19.08
N ALA A 82 -8.59 -14.57 17.80
CA ALA A 82 -8.67 -15.90 17.19
C ALA A 82 -7.78 -16.91 17.93
N PHE A 83 -6.55 -16.52 18.25
CA PHE A 83 -5.63 -17.35 19.03
C PHE A 83 -6.16 -17.64 20.44
N ALA A 84 -6.68 -16.64 21.13
CA ALA A 84 -7.22 -16.79 22.49
C ALA A 84 -8.41 -17.76 22.52
N ILE A 85 -9.31 -17.69 21.53
CA ILE A 85 -10.43 -18.63 21.39
C ILE A 85 -9.91 -20.06 21.16
N LEU A 86 -8.98 -20.24 20.21
CA LEU A 86 -8.44 -21.56 19.90
C LEU A 86 -7.71 -22.19 21.09
N HIS A 87 -6.92 -21.38 21.80
CA HIS A 87 -6.16 -21.80 22.97
C HIS A 87 -7.07 -22.20 24.15
N THR A 88 -8.14 -21.44 24.39
CA THR A 88 -9.09 -21.70 25.50
C THR A 88 -10.05 -22.85 25.20
N ALA A 89 -10.35 -23.13 23.92
CA ALA A 89 -11.20 -24.23 23.49
C ALA A 89 -10.54 -25.62 23.54
N GLY A 90 -9.29 -25.74 24.02
CA GLY A 90 -8.62 -27.02 24.24
C GLY A 90 -8.11 -27.72 22.98
N LEU A 91 -8.16 -27.06 21.81
CA LEU A 91 -7.58 -27.54 20.56
C LEU A 91 -6.05 -27.35 20.60
N ARG A 92 -5.40 -28.24 21.34
CA ARG A 92 -3.95 -28.43 21.32
C ARG A 92 -3.60 -29.25 20.08
N GLY A 93 -3.12 -28.56 19.04
CA GLY A 93 -2.29 -29.20 18.01
C GLY A 93 -0.91 -29.53 18.57
#